data_AF-A0A151B8N3-F1
#
_entry.id   AF-A0A151B8N3-F1
#
_cell.length_a   1.000
_cell.length_b   1.000
_cell.length_c   1.000
_cell.angle_alpha   90.00
_cell.angle_beta   90.00
_cell.angle_gamma   90.00
#
_symmetry.space_group_name_H-M   'P 1'
#
loop_
_entity.id
_entity.type
_entity.pdbx_description
1 polymer ?
#
loop_
_entity_poly.entity_id
_entity_poly.type
_entity_poly.pdbx_seq_one_letter_code
_entity_poly.pdbx_strand_id
1 'polypeptide(L)' 'MSLGEVRRLFSELVGIPSPNPPGYTDEVADFIAGYLEDAGLEVEVVSRTRHRDNVVATLEGVEEGGPRPGL' A
#
# COMPACT_ATOMS: atom_id res chain seq x y z
N MET A 1 -2.33 6.96 -13.39
CA MET A 1 -3.13 7.40 -12.23
C MET A 1 -3.77 8.75 -12.54
N SER A 2 -5.10 8.86 -12.46
CA SER A 2 -5.81 10.12 -12.73
C SER A 2 -5.91 11.01 -11.48
N LEU A 3 -6.18 12.32 -11.64
CA LEU A 3 -6.42 13.21 -10.50
C LEU A 3 -7.58 12.72 -9.62
N GLY A 4 -8.64 12.18 -10.24
CA GLY A 4 -9.79 11.63 -9.51
C GLY A 4 -9.44 10.40 -8.68
N GLU A 5 -8.53 9.57 -9.18
CA GLU A 5 -8.01 8.39 -8.49
C GLU A 5 -7.14 8.77 -7.30
N VAL A 6 -6.19 9.71 -7.47
CA VAL A 6 -5.38 10.25 -6.37
C VAL A 6 -6.27 10.84 -5.28
N ARG A 7 -7.27 11.65 -5.65
CA ARG A 7 -8.18 12.28 -4.68
C ARG A 7 -8.96 11.25 -3.88
N ARG A 8 -9.50 10.22 -4.54
CA ARG A 8 -10.24 9.13 -3.88
C ARG A 8 -9.34 8.38 -2.90
N LEU A 9 -8.18 7.91 -3.37
CA LEU A 9 -7.22 7.19 -2.56
C LEU A 9 -6.82 7.99 -1.32
N PHE A 10 -6.50 9.27 -1.49
CA PHE A 10 -6.15 10.13 -0.36
C PHE A 10 -7.31 10.34 0.60
N SER A 11 -8.53 10.52 0.09
CA SER A 11 -9.71 10.76 0.94
C SER A 11 -10.06 9.54 1.79
N GLU A 12 -9.92 8.34 1.21
CA GLU A 12 -10.13 7.08 1.92
C GLU A 12 -9.03 6.85 2.96
N LEU A 13 -7.75 7.02 2.57
CA LEU A 13 -6.60 6.82 3.45
C LEU A 13 -6.61 7.75 4.67
N VAL A 14 -6.83 9.06 4.48
CA VAL A 14 -6.87 10.02 5.61
C VAL A 14 -8.12 9.86 6.48
N GLY A 15 -9.13 9.14 6.00
CA GLY A 15 -10.32 8.79 6.77
C GLY A 15 -10.06 7.69 7.82
N ILE A 16 -8.97 6.94 7.68
CA ILE A 16 -8.59 5.87 8.61
C ILE A 16 -7.82 6.49 9.78
N PRO A 17 -8.34 6.41 11.02
CA PRO A 17 -7.69 7.01 12.18
C PRO A 17 -6.40 6.24 12.53
N SER A 18 -5.26 6.94 12.52
CA SER A 18 -3.96 6.42 12.98
C SER A 18 -3.28 7.38 13.97
N PRO A 19 -3.97 7.74 15.08
CA PRO A 19 -3.47 8.74 16.01
C PRO A 19 -2.16 8.31 16.66
N ASN A 20 -1.27 9.27 16.88
CA ASN A 20 -0.02 9.09 17.60
C ASN A 20 -0.01 10.00 18.84
N PRO A 21 -0.20 9.48 20.08
CA PRO A 21 -0.25 8.06 20.50
C PRO A 21 -1.63 7.38 20.30
N PRO A 22 -1.73 6.03 20.23
CA PRO A 22 -0.67 5.02 20.46
C PRO A 22 0.17 4.66 19.22
N GLY A 23 -0.14 5.23 18.06
CA GLY A 23 0.58 4.99 16.80
C GLY A 23 0.32 3.61 16.23
N TYR A 24 -0.96 3.21 16.16
CA TYR A 24 -1.38 1.97 15.49
C TYR A 24 -1.55 2.21 13.98
N THR A 25 -1.19 1.19 13.20
CA THR A 25 -1.14 1.26 11.73
C THR A 25 -1.74 0.05 11.05
N ASP A 26 -2.30 -0.90 11.80
CA ASP A 26 -2.91 -2.13 11.28
C ASP A 26 -4.05 -1.85 10.29
N GLU A 27 -5.03 -1.02 10.66
CA GLU A 27 -6.13 -0.67 9.74
C GLU A 27 -5.65 0.06 8.47
N VAL A 28 -4.60 0.89 8.61
CA VAL A 28 -3.99 1.59 7.47
C VAL A 28 -3.21 0.61 6.60
N ALA A 29 -2.52 -0.35 7.20
CA ALA A 29 -1.76 -1.38 6.51
C ALA A 29 -2.69 -2.29 5.71
N ASP A 30 -3.81 -2.73 6.29
CA ASP A 30 -4.82 -3.54 5.61
C ASP A 30 -5.39 -2.84 4.37
N PHE A 31 -5.70 -1.54 4.49
CA PHE A 31 -6.18 -0.74 3.37
C PHE A 31 -5.14 -0.62 2.24
N ILE A 32 -3.89 -0.31 2.60
CA ILE A 32 -2.81 -0.17 1.62
C ILE A 32 -2.50 -1.51 0.95
N ALA A 33 -2.50 -2.61 1.71
CA ALA A 33 -2.25 -3.95 1.18
C ALA A 33 -3.30 -4.30 0.12
N GLY A 34 -4.59 -4.17 0.43
CA GLY A 34 -5.67 -4.43 -0.53
C GLY A 34 -5.58 -3.56 -1.78
N TYR A 35 -5.27 -2.26 -1.62
CA TYR A 35 -5.08 -1.36 -2.76
C TYR A 35 -3.93 -1.81 -3.69
N LEU A 36 -2.83 -2.30 -3.14
CA LEU A 36 -1.66 -2.75 -3.91
C LEU A 36 -1.89 -4.15 -4.52
N GLU A 37 -2.59 -5.04 -3.82
CA GLU A 37 -3.04 -6.33 -4.35
C GLU A 37 -4.01 -6.16 -5.53
N ASP A 38 -4.98 -5.24 -5.42
CA ASP A 38 -5.90 -4.88 -6.50
C ASP A 38 -5.17 -4.29 -7.73
N ALA A 39 -4.01 -3.67 -7.50
CA ALA A 39 -3.12 -3.19 -8.55
C ALA A 39 -2.24 -4.30 -9.17
N GLY A 40 -2.33 -5.54 -8.67
CA GLY A 40 -1.63 -6.72 -9.18
C GLY A 40 -0.21 -6.91 -8.65
N LEU A 41 0.15 -6.26 -7.53
CA LEU A 41 1.44 -6.44 -6.89
C LEU A 41 1.42 -7.64 -5.94
N GLU A 42 2.57 -8.29 -5.77
CA GLU A 42 2.79 -9.22 -4.66
C GLU A 42 2.99 -8.41 -3.38
N VAL A 43 2.17 -8.68 -2.35
CA VAL A 43 2.13 -7.90 -1.10
C VAL A 43 2.31 -8.83 0.11
N GLU A 44 3.13 -8.38 1.07
CA GLU A 44 3.32 -9.01 2.37
C GLU A 44 3.08 -7.99 3.50
N VAL A 45 2.30 -8.38 4.52
CA VAL A 45 2.14 -7.61 5.76
C VAL A 45 3.04 -8.18 6.85
N VAL A 46 3.95 -7.35 7.36
CA VAL A 46 4.98 -7.75 8.33
C VAL A 46 4.79 -7.02 9.65
N SER A 47 4.43 -7.77 10.69
CA SER A 47 4.24 -7.26 12.05
C SER A 47 5.47 -7.49 12.92
N ARG A 48 6.14 -6.41 13.35
CA ARG A 48 7.20 -6.48 14.39
C ARG A 48 6.68 -6.15 15.78
N THR A 49 5.69 -5.28 15.86
CA THR A 49 5.02 -4.88 17.11
C THR A 49 3.52 -4.98 16.87
N ARG A 50 2.78 -5.46 17.87
CA ARG A 50 1.32 -5.58 17.78
C ARG A 50 0.70 -4.24 17.35
N HIS A 51 -0.17 -4.27 16.34
CA HIS A 51 -0.85 -3.11 15.76
C HIS A 51 0.07 -2.09 15.05
N ARG A 52 1.30 -2.47 14.68
CA ARG A 52 2.25 -1.60 13.97
C ARG A 52 2.84 -2.34 12.78
N ASP A 53 1.94 -2.62 11.85
CA ASP A 53 2.21 -3.45 10.71
C ASP A 53 2.89 -2.64 9.59
N ASN A 54 3.78 -3.30 8.87
CA ASN A 54 4.43 -2.76 7.67
C ASN A 54 3.86 -3.47 6.46
N VAL A 55 3.71 -2.74 5.36
CA VAL A 55 3.33 -3.32 4.06
C VAL A 55 4.55 -3.29 3.17
N VAL A 56 4.91 -4.46 2.63
CA VAL A 56 5.96 -4.61 1.61
C VAL A 56 5.27 -5.07 0.33
N ALA A 57 5.49 -4.34 -0.75
CA ALA A 57 4.98 -4.73 -2.07
C ALA A 57 6.14 -4.85 -3.05
N THR A 58 6.12 -5.91 -3.84
CA THR A 58 7.15 -6.20 -4.85
C THR A 58 6.58 -5.94 -6.23
N LEU A 59 7.28 -5.09 -6.98
CA LEU A 59 7.10 -4.95 -8.42
C LEU A 59 8.31 -5.59 -9.09
N GLU A 60 8.10 -6.71 -9.79
CA GLU A 60 9.17 -7.34 -10.54
C GLU A 60 9.68 -6.41 -11.63
N GLY A 61 10.98 -6.12 -11.58
CA GLY A 61 11.66 -5.44 -12.67
C GLY A 61 11.79 -6.36 -13.88
N VAL A 62 11.87 -5.77 -15.06
CA VAL A 62 12.44 -6.47 -16.21
C VAL A 62 13.93 -6.18 -16.30
N GLU A 63 14.68 -7.11 -16.90
CA GLU A 63 16.11 -6.94 -17.16
C GLU A 63 16.41 -5.54 -17.72
N GLU A 64 17.57 -4.98 -17.42
CA GLU A 64 17.96 -3.67 -17.96
C GLU A 64 17.88 -3.68 -19.49
N GLY A 65 16.91 -2.94 -20.05
CA GLY A 65 16.61 -2.92 -21.49
C GLY A 65 15.46 -3.83 -21.95
N GLY A 66 14.82 -4.58 -21.06
CA GLY A 66 13.66 -5.43 -21.33
C GLY A 66 12.33 -4.66 -21.43
N PRO A 67 11.29 -5.28 -22.02
CA PRO A 67 9.97 -4.65 -22.17
C PRO A 67 9.33 -4.44 -20.81
N ARG A 68 8.91 -3.21 -20.48
CA ARG A 68 8.24 -2.91 -19.20
C ARG A 68 6.90 -3.67 -19.15
N PRO A 69 6.68 -4.56 -18.16
CA PRO A 69 5.38 -5.20 -18.02
C PRO A 69 4.36 -4.14 -17.60
N GLY A 70 3.23 -4.05 -18.33
CA GLY A 70 2.07 -3.26 -17.93
C GLY A 70 2.12 -1.75 -18.24
N LEU A 71 3.04 -1.28 -19.09
CA LEU A 71 3.07 0.10 -19.63
C LEU A 71 3.15 0.12 -21.15
#